data_AF-A0A653CU28-F1
#
_entry.id   AF-A0A653CU28-F1
#
_cell.length_a   1.000
_cell.length_b   1.000
_cell.length_c   1.000
_cell.angle_alpha   90.00
_cell.angle_beta   90.00
_cell.angle_gamma   90.00
#
_symmetry.space_group_name_H-M   'P 1'
#
loop_
_entity.id
_entity.type
_entity.pdbx_description
1 polymer ?
#
loop_
_entity_poly.entity_id
_entity_poly.type
_entity_poly.pdbx_seq_one_letter_code
_entity_poly.pdbx_strand_id
1 'polypeptide(L)' 'MGSFIACWLPFFCMYVLRLAYDIPSFAFSTAFWLGYMNSALNPVIYTIFNKDFRRAFRRILFK' A
#
# COMPACT_ATOMS: atom_id res chain seq x y z
N MET A 1 0.06 6.29 -8.24
CA MET A 1 0.92 7.24 -7.47
C MET A 1 0.31 7.61 -6.13
N GLY A 2 -0.96 8.03 -6.05
CA GLY A 2 -1.60 8.38 -4.77
C GLY A 2 -1.58 7.25 -3.73
N SER A 3 -1.89 6.00 -4.12
CA SER A 3 -1.82 4.84 -3.22
C SER A 3 -0.41 4.58 -2.68
N PHE A 4 0.60 4.68 -3.56
CA PHE A 4 2.00 4.53 -3.19
C PHE A 4 2.41 5.54 -2.12
N ILE A 5 2.10 6.83 -2.36
CA ILE A 5 2.42 7.89 -1.40
C ILE A 5 1.67 7.66 -0.07
N ALA A 6 0.36 7.38 -0.12
CA ALA A 6 -0.43 7.17 1.10
C ALA A 6 0.07 6.00 1.96
N CYS A 7 0.56 4.92 1.34
CA CYS A 7 1.05 3.75 2.08
C CYS A 7 2.47 3.92 2.60
N TRP A 8 3.35 4.60 1.86
CA TRP A 8 4.77 4.71 2.19
C TRP A 8 5.14 5.97 2.99
N LEU A 9 4.38 7.05 2.85
CA LEU A 9 4.67 8.31 3.54
C LEU A 9 4.76 8.15 5.07
N PRO A 10 3.85 7.43 5.76
CA PRO A 10 3.96 7.26 7.21
C PRO A 10 5.25 6.57 7.64
N PHE A 11 5.69 5.54 6.89
CA PHE A 11 6.94 4.85 7.13
C PHE A 11 8.15 5.77 6.94
N PHE A 12 8.21 6.51 5.83
CA PHE A 12 9.31 7.44 5.57
C PHE A 12 9.39 8.56 6.62
N CYS A 13 8.26 9.11 7.05
CA CYS A 13 8.22 10.07 8.15
C CYS A 13 8.77 9.48 9.45
N MET A 14 8.32 8.29 9.85
CA MET A 14 8.83 7.62 11.05
C MET A 14 10.31 7.27 10.94
N TYR A 15 10.78 6.88 9.76
CA TYR A 15 12.19 6.57 9.53
C TYR A 15 13.10 7.77 9.79
N VAL A 16 12.71 8.97 9.35
CA VAL A 16 13.45 10.21 9.62
C VAL A 16 13.34 10.59 11.11
N LEU A 17 12.14 10.51 11.70
CA LEU A 17 11.93 10.86 13.10
C LEU A 17 12.70 9.97 14.07
N ARG A 18 13.00 8.72 13.70
CA ARG A 18 13.81 7.79 14.51
C ARG A 18 15.24 8.28 14.77
N LEU A 19 15.73 9.24 13.99
CA LEU A 19 17.02 9.89 14.23
C LEU A 19 17.01 10.83 15.45
N ALA A 20 15.84 11.33 15.83
CA ALA A 20 15.67 12.32 16.89
C ALA A 20 14.83 11.82 18.07
N TYR A 21 14.03 10.77 17.87
CA TYR A 21 13.08 10.24 18.84
C TYR A 21 13.18 8.73 18.96
N ASP A 22 13.00 8.20 20.17
CA ASP A 22 12.84 6.77 20.38
C ASP A 22 11.40 6.36 20.01
N ILE A 23 11.26 5.81 18.80
CA ILE A 23 9.97 5.35 18.28
C ILE A 23 9.78 3.88 18.68
N PRO A 24 8.64 3.54 19.31
CA PRO A 24 8.33 2.16 19.64
C PRO A 24 8.44 1.23 18.42
N SER A 25 9.09 0.09 18.60
CA SER A 25 9.30 -0.91 17.55
C SER A 25 7.98 -1.38 16.93
N PHE A 26 6.91 -1.45 17.74
CA PHE A 26 5.57 -1.78 17.27
C PHE A 26 5.02 -0.75 16.27
N ALA A 27 5.10 0.55 16.60
CA ALA A 27 4.61 1.62 15.72
C ALA A 27 5.37 1.64 14.38
N PHE A 28 6.69 1.46 14.42
CA PHE A 28 7.52 1.36 13.22
C PHE A 28 7.15 0.14 12.36
N SER A 29 6.91 -1.01 13.01
CA SER A 29 6.48 -2.24 12.32
C SER A 29 5.13 -2.04 11.65
N THR A 30 4.15 -1.43 12.34
CA THR A 30 2.83 -1.13 11.76
C THR A 30 2.93 -0.24 10.52
N ALA A 31 3.77 0.79 10.57
CA ALA A 31 4.02 1.68 9.43
C ALA A 31 4.61 0.92 8.22
N PHE A 32 5.53 0.01 8.51
CA PHE A 32 6.16 -0.81 7.48
C PHE A 32 5.16 -1.77 6.83
N TRP A 33 4.29 -2.39 7.63
CA TRP A 33 3.20 -3.23 7.13
C TRP A 33 2.21 -2.45 6.25
N LEU A 34 1.91 -1.19 6.61
CA LEU A 34 1.09 -0.31 5.78
C LEU A 34 1.74 -0.07 4.40
N GLY A 35 3.06 0.13 4.36
CA GLY A 35 3.80 0.21 3.10
C GLY A 35 3.65 -1.04 2.24
N TYR A 36 3.67 -2.22 2.87
CA TYR A 36 3.48 -3.51 2.19
C TYR A 36 2.07 -3.68 1.61
N MET A 37 1.05 -3.10 2.25
CA MET A 37 -0.33 -3.10 1.74
C MET A 37 -0.47 -2.40 0.38
N ASN A 38 0.46 -1.52 0.00
CA ASN A 38 0.46 -0.90 -1.33
C ASN A 38 0.42 -1.94 -2.46
N SER A 39 1.10 -3.08 -2.29
CA SER A 39 1.11 -4.15 -3.29
C SER A 39 -0.25 -4.83 -3.43
N ALA A 40 -0.99 -5.00 -2.32
CA ALA A 40 -2.34 -5.57 -2.31
C ALA A 40 -3.40 -4.60 -2.87
N LEU A 41 -3.17 -3.29 -2.75
CA LEU A 41 -4.07 -2.28 -3.30
C LEU A 41 -4.04 -2.20 -4.82
N ASN A 42 -2.93 -2.59 -5.47
CA ASN A 42 -2.79 -2.50 -6.92
C ASN A 42 -3.89 -3.27 -7.69
N PRO A 43 -4.14 -4.57 -7.45
CA PRO A 43 -5.27 -5.29 -8.06
C PRO A 43 -6.63 -4.63 -7.82
N VAL A 44 -6.87 -4.09 -6.63
CA VAL A 44 -8.13 -3.41 -6.27
C VAL A 44 -8.30 -2.14 -7.11
N ILE A 45 -7.25 -1.32 -7.19
CA ILE A 45 -7.25 -0.08 -7.98
C ILE A 45 -7.48 -0.42 -9.46
N TYR A 46 -6.77 -1.40 -10.02
CA TYR A 46 -6.95 -1.78 -11.42
C TYR A 46 -8.33 -2.36 -11.70
N THR A 47 -8.87 -3.21 -10.82
CA THR A 47 -10.20 -3.79 -11.03
C THR A 47 -11.34 -2.78 -10.86
N ILE A 48 -11.19 -1.74 -10.03
CA ILE A 48 -12.22 -0.70 -9.86
C ILE A 48 -12.17 0.32 -11.00
N PHE A 49 -10.98 0.87 -11.27
CA PHE A 49 -10.83 2.03 -12.15
C PHE A 49 -10.52 1.66 -13.61
N ASN A 50 -9.97 0.47 -13.89
CA ASN A 50 -9.70 0.02 -15.26
C ASN A 50 -10.74 -1.03 -15.72
N LYS A 51 -11.64 -0.60 -16.61
CA LYS A 51 -12.74 -1.43 -17.13
C LYS A 51 -12.24 -2.66 -17.90
N ASP A 52 -11.15 -2.54 -18.64
CA ASP A 52 -10.58 -3.63 -19.42
C ASP A 52 -9.91 -4.65 -18.51
N PHE A 53 -9.14 -4.18 -17.52
CA PHE A 53 -8.54 -5.03 -16.49
C PHE A 53 -9.62 -5.79 -15.71
N ARG A 54 -10.71 -5.10 -15.32
CA ARG A 54 -11.86 -5.74 -14.67
C ARG A 54 -12.51 -6.81 -15.55
N ARG A 55 -12.67 -6.55 -16.85
CA ARG A 55 -13.26 -7.51 -17.78
C ARG A 55 -12.37 -8.74 -17.95
N ALA A 56 -11.06 -8.55 -18.10
CA ALA A 56 -10.08 -9.64 -18.15
C ALA A 56 -10.08 -10.46 -16.86
N PHE A 57 -10.03 -9.80 -15.70
CA PHE A 57 -10.05 -10.44 -14.38
C PHE A 57 -11.30 -11.29 -14.17
N ARG A 58 -12.49 -10.78 -14.55
CA ARG A 58 -13.75 -11.54 -14.46
C ARG A 58 -13.76 -12.77 -15.39
N ARG A 59 -13.24 -12.66 -16.61
CA ARG A 59 -13.14 -13.82 -17.53
C ARG A 59 -12.22 -14.93 -17.01
N ILE A 60 -11.17 -14.57 -16.27
CA ILE A 60 -10.23 -15.55 -15.70
C ILE A 60 -10.86 -16.26 -14.50
N LEU A 61 -11.52 -15.52 -13.61
CA LEU A 61 -12.09 -16.07 -12.36
C LEU A 61 -13.43 -16.77 -12.53
N PHE A 62 -14.31 -16.28 -13.41
CA PHE A 62 -15.69 -16.73 -13.55
C PHE A 62 -15.99 -17.25 -14.96
N LYS A 63 -15.04 -18.01 -15.50
CA LYS A 63 -15.07 -18.52 -16.88
C LYS A 63 -16.42 -19.11 -17.28
#